data_AF-A0A848TR71-F1
#
_entry.id   AF-A0A848TR71-F1
#
_cell.length_a   1.000
_cell.length_b   1.000
_cell.length_c   1.000
_cell.angle_alpha   90.00
_cell.angle_beta   90.00
_cell.angle_gamma   90.00
#
_symmetry.space_group_name_H-M   'P 1'
#
loop_
_entity.id
_entity.type
_entity.pdbx_description
1 polymer ?
#
loop_
_entity_poly.entity_id
_entity_poly.type
_entity_poly.pdbx_seq_one_letter_code
_entity_poly.pdbx_strand_id
1 'polypeptide(L)'
;VVDPRIFETGEGRYVLAFDREERLTAFAAGPVPYAAISGRALSGVLQDQNLGIGLNLGVAPSETLLPSAAVKWLWATLSQGPSSADDLPEEFLPPTGLPETLVTALDTKLATATGYAKLAYLVEVVWRGGRRGHLLAFIDPLPGAEAALAAAVREALVFSGLEAGEMDVTFLEASHTAAARLSKVGLRFDLPTDETAQPPSAPGMNPERPPRLR
;
A
#
# COMPACT_ATOMS: atom_id res chain seq x y z
N VAL A 1 -18.98 -3.24 19.73
CA VAL A 1 -17.69 -3.21 20.44
C VAL A 1 -17.12 -4.61 20.33
N VAL A 2 -15.99 -4.79 19.66
CA VAL A 2 -15.29 -6.08 19.63
C VAL A 2 -14.23 -6.03 20.71
N ASP A 3 -14.34 -6.92 21.69
CA ASP A 3 -13.40 -7.04 22.80
C ASP A 3 -12.38 -8.15 22.45
N PRO A 4 -11.14 -7.80 22.05
CA PRO A 4 -10.16 -8.80 21.64
C PRO A 4 -9.71 -9.62 22.85
N ARG A 5 -9.56 -10.93 22.66
CA ARG A 5 -8.93 -11.76 23.70
C ARG A 5 -7.46 -11.38 23.84
N ILE A 6 -7.07 -11.08 25.07
CA ILE A 6 -5.69 -10.74 25.43
C ILE A 6 -5.04 -11.98 26.05
N PHE A 7 -3.84 -12.30 25.57
CA PHE A 7 -3.02 -13.40 26.05
C PHE A 7 -1.81 -12.82 26.78
N GLU A 8 -1.59 -13.26 28.02
CA GLU A 8 -0.42 -12.86 28.81
C GLU A 8 0.66 -13.94 28.68
N THR A 9 1.87 -13.51 28.34
CA THR A 9 3.05 -14.37 28.22
C THR A 9 4.18 -13.81 29.09
N GLY A 10 5.27 -14.56 29.23
CA GLY A 10 6.47 -14.05 29.91
C GLY A 10 7.13 -12.86 29.19
N GLU A 11 6.77 -12.62 27.93
CA GLU A 11 7.34 -11.57 27.08
C GLU A 11 6.45 -10.33 26.95
N GLY A 12 5.16 -10.42 27.32
CA GLY A 12 4.22 -9.31 27.26
C GLY A 12 2.76 -9.73 27.11
N ARG A 13 1.92 -8.77 26.74
CA ARG A 13 0.48 -8.96 26.51
C ARG A 13 0.20 -8.86 25.02
N TYR A 14 -0.51 -9.83 24.47
CA TYR A 14 -0.70 -9.96 23.03
C TYR A 14 -2.16 -10.15 22.66
N VAL A 15 -2.56 -9.56 21.54
CA VAL A 15 -3.77 -9.96 20.81
C VAL A 15 -3.38 -10.85 19.64
N LEU A 16 -4.28 -11.73 19.21
CA LEU A 16 -4.05 -12.59 18.05
C LEU A 16 -4.68 -11.98 16.80
N ALA A 17 -3.94 -11.99 15.71
CA ALA A 17 -4.40 -11.55 14.40
C ALA A 17 -4.09 -12.62 13.35
N PHE A 18 -4.98 -12.74 12.38
CA PHE A 18 -4.82 -13.66 11.26
C PHE A 18 -5.14 -12.90 9.97
N ASP A 19 -4.34 -13.12 8.94
CA ASP A 19 -4.55 -12.48 7.63
C ASP A 19 -5.63 -13.18 6.79
N ARG A 20 -6.11 -14.35 7.23
CA ARG A 20 -7.14 -15.17 6.58
C ARG A 20 -8.06 -15.82 7.60
N GLU A 21 -9.35 -15.90 7.28
CA GLU A 21 -10.37 -16.51 8.15
C GLU A 21 -10.10 -18.00 8.38
N GLU A 22 -9.60 -18.71 7.36
CA GLU A 22 -9.29 -20.13 7.46
C GLU A 22 -8.18 -20.39 8.48
N ARG A 23 -7.22 -19.47 8.61
CA ARG A 23 -6.12 -19.56 9.58
C ARG A 23 -6.61 -19.34 11.01
N LEU A 24 -7.51 -18.38 11.20
CA LEU A 24 -8.19 -18.19 12.49
C LEU A 24 -8.99 -19.45 12.88
N THR A 25 -9.77 -19.99 11.95
CA THR A 25 -10.60 -21.17 12.19
C THR A 25 -9.73 -22.39 12.53
N ALA A 26 -8.62 -22.57 11.82
CA ALA A 26 -7.66 -23.63 12.10
C ALA A 26 -7.03 -23.50 13.50
N PHE A 27 -6.64 -22.28 13.89
CA PHE A 27 -6.08 -22.01 15.22
C PHE A 27 -7.09 -22.27 16.34
N ALA A 28 -8.34 -21.83 16.16
CA ALA A 28 -9.40 -21.95 17.15
C ALA A 28 -10.07 -23.34 17.18
N ALA A 29 -9.65 -24.26 16.30
CA ALA A 29 -10.29 -25.57 16.10
C ALA A 29 -11.81 -25.47 15.83
N GLY A 30 -12.24 -24.42 15.13
CA GLY A 30 -13.63 -24.15 14.79
C GLY A 30 -13.93 -22.67 14.55
N PRO A 31 -15.14 -22.33 14.06
CA PRO A 31 -15.53 -20.95 13.82
C PRO A 31 -15.60 -20.15 15.12
N VAL A 32 -15.05 -18.94 15.13
CA VAL A 32 -15.09 -18.03 16.28
C VAL A 32 -15.43 -16.61 15.84
N PRO A 33 -16.09 -15.80 16.69
CA PRO A 33 -16.33 -14.39 16.39
C PRO A 33 -15.02 -13.62 16.19
N TYR A 34 -14.97 -12.75 15.18
CA TYR A 34 -13.81 -11.92 14.90
C TYR A 34 -14.19 -10.53 14.39
N ALA A 35 -13.23 -9.60 14.45
CA ALA A 35 -13.30 -8.30 13.79
C ALA A 35 -12.47 -8.31 12.51
N ALA A 36 -13.09 -8.03 11.37
CA ALA A 36 -12.38 -7.74 10.13
C ALA A 36 -11.98 -6.25 10.11
N ILE A 37 -10.72 -5.96 10.44
CA ILE A 37 -10.17 -4.60 10.38
C ILE A 37 -8.82 -4.60 9.66
N SER A 38 -8.43 -3.47 9.11
CA SER A 38 -7.10 -3.32 8.50
C SER A 38 -6.01 -3.37 9.56
N GLY A 39 -4.82 -3.85 9.19
CA GLY A 39 -3.66 -3.85 10.10
C GLY A 39 -3.31 -2.44 10.60
N ARG A 40 -3.57 -1.41 9.79
CA ARG A 40 -3.43 0.01 10.17
C ARG A 40 -4.41 0.42 11.26
N ALA A 41 -5.67 0.03 11.14
CA ALA A 41 -6.66 0.30 12.19
C ALA A 41 -6.30 -0.47 13.48
N LEU A 42 -5.87 -1.73 13.33
CA LEU A 42 -5.44 -2.55 14.47
C LEU A 42 -4.24 -1.92 15.21
N SER A 43 -3.20 -1.47 14.50
CA SER A 43 -2.05 -0.83 15.15
C SER A 43 -2.45 0.46 15.88
N GLY A 44 -3.33 1.28 15.29
CA GLY A 44 -3.87 2.47 15.92
C GLY A 44 -4.69 2.18 17.19
N VAL A 45 -5.50 1.11 17.19
CA VAL A 45 -6.25 0.68 18.38
C VAL A 45 -5.30 0.26 19.50
N LEU A 46 -4.21 -0.44 19.19
CA LEU A 46 -3.33 -1.06 20.19
C LEU A 46 -2.19 -0.16 20.69
N GLN A 47 -1.85 0.92 19.98
CA GLN A 47 -0.62 1.69 20.19
C GLN A 47 -0.44 2.24 21.62
N ASP A 48 -1.53 2.61 22.31
CA ASP A 48 -1.50 3.14 23.68
C ASP A 48 -1.77 2.09 24.76
N GLN A 49 -2.00 0.83 24.38
CA GLN A 49 -2.45 -0.22 25.31
C GLN A 49 -1.34 -1.15 25.79
N ASN A 50 -0.08 -0.91 25.37
CA ASN A 50 1.07 -1.78 25.59
C ASN A 50 0.78 -3.24 25.16
N LEU A 51 0.08 -3.41 24.04
CA LEU A 51 -0.29 -4.71 23.47
C LEU A 51 0.55 -5.00 22.23
N GLY A 52 1.11 -6.20 22.18
CA GLY A 52 1.71 -6.78 20.97
C GLY A 52 0.70 -7.51 20.11
N ILE A 53 1.15 -7.97 18.93
CA ILE A 53 0.35 -8.78 18.00
C ILE A 53 1.03 -10.12 17.78
N GLY A 54 0.31 -11.22 18.03
CA GLY A 54 0.66 -12.54 17.53
C GLY A 54 0.00 -12.77 16.18
N LEU A 55 0.75 -12.67 15.09
CA LEU A 55 0.26 -12.86 13.73
C LEU A 55 0.40 -14.32 13.33
N ASN A 56 -0.69 -14.95 12.86
CA ASN A 56 -0.71 -16.29 12.25
C ASN A 56 -0.06 -17.42 13.08
N LEU A 57 -0.02 -17.28 14.41
CA LEU A 57 0.70 -18.19 15.30
C LEU A 57 0.21 -19.64 15.13
N GLY A 58 1.16 -20.56 14.89
CA GLY A 58 0.91 -22.00 14.81
C GLY A 58 0.16 -22.46 13.55
N VAL A 59 -0.12 -21.57 12.59
CA VAL A 59 -0.95 -21.90 11.41
C VAL A 59 -0.34 -21.48 10.07
N ALA A 60 0.76 -20.72 10.04
CA ALA A 60 1.44 -20.36 8.80
C ALA A 60 2.94 -20.12 8.99
N PRO A 61 3.77 -20.26 7.92
CA PRO A 61 5.18 -19.85 7.95
C PRO A 61 5.41 -18.35 8.18
N SER A 62 4.37 -17.54 8.00
CA SER A 62 4.35 -16.11 8.32
C SER A 62 3.99 -15.85 9.79
N GLU A 63 4.05 -16.86 10.66
CA GLU A 63 3.85 -16.65 12.08
C GLU A 63 4.89 -15.65 12.62
N THR A 64 4.44 -14.67 13.39
CA THR A 64 5.33 -13.63 13.92
C THR A 64 4.76 -13.06 15.20
N LEU A 65 5.62 -12.88 16.20
CA LEU A 65 5.32 -12.08 17.38
C LEU A 65 5.85 -10.67 17.19
N LEU A 66 4.94 -9.70 17.18
CA LEU A 66 5.24 -8.27 17.17
C LEU A 66 5.11 -7.73 18.59
N PRO A 67 6.21 -7.34 19.25
CA PRO A 67 6.15 -6.71 20.56
C PRO A 67 5.37 -5.39 20.54
N SER A 68 4.86 -4.95 21.69
CA SER A 68 4.10 -3.68 21.79
C SER A 68 4.90 -2.47 21.29
N ALA A 69 6.21 -2.45 21.49
CA ALA A 69 7.11 -1.43 20.95
C ALA A 69 7.12 -1.41 19.41
N ALA A 70 7.08 -2.57 18.76
CA ALA A 70 7.00 -2.68 17.31
C ALA A 70 5.62 -2.20 16.78
N VAL A 71 4.54 -2.52 17.50
CA VAL A 71 3.19 -2.02 17.18
C VAL A 71 3.13 -0.50 17.29
N LYS A 72 3.70 0.07 18.36
CA LYS A 72 3.79 1.52 18.56
C LYS A 72 4.62 2.19 17.46
N TRP A 73 5.75 1.59 17.08
CA TRP A 73 6.57 2.07 15.97
C TRP A 73 5.80 2.02 14.65
N LEU A 74 5.11 0.91 14.34
CA LEU A 74 4.28 0.80 13.13
C LEU A 74 3.22 1.90 13.08
N TRP A 75 2.51 2.14 14.18
CA TRP A 75 1.54 3.22 14.25
C TRP A 75 2.19 4.59 14.03
N ALA A 76 3.20 4.94 14.82
CA ALA A 76 3.85 6.25 14.76
C ALA A 76 4.47 6.53 13.39
N THR A 77 5.08 5.51 12.79
CA THR A 77 5.67 5.62 11.47
C THR A 77 4.59 5.78 10.42
N LEU A 78 3.51 5.00 10.45
CA LEU A 78 2.47 5.02 9.43
C LEU A 78 1.44 6.15 9.59
N SER A 79 1.30 6.74 10.76
CA SER A 79 0.36 7.83 11.05
C SER A 79 0.84 9.19 10.53
N GLN A 80 2.14 9.33 10.24
CA GLN A 80 2.70 10.53 9.63
C GLN A 80 2.42 10.53 8.12
N GLY A 81 1.75 11.56 7.63
CA GLY A 81 1.54 11.78 6.21
C GLY A 81 2.81 12.25 5.50
N PRO A 82 2.86 12.12 4.16
CA PRO A 82 3.94 12.72 3.37
C PRO A 82 3.92 14.25 3.51
N SER A 83 5.11 14.86 3.58
CA SER A 83 5.28 16.32 3.60
C SER A 83 5.31 16.88 2.17
N SER A 84 4.75 18.07 1.97
CA SER A 84 4.79 18.78 0.68
C SER A 84 6.05 19.64 0.60
N ALA A 85 6.69 19.64 -0.57
CA ALA A 85 7.82 20.49 -0.92
C ALA A 85 7.63 21.07 -2.34
N ASP A 86 8.00 22.34 -2.54
CA ASP A 86 7.82 23.09 -3.79
C ASP A 86 9.11 23.21 -4.62
N ASP A 87 9.93 22.17 -4.64
CA ASP A 87 11.16 22.18 -5.43
C ASP A 87 10.87 21.99 -6.93
N LEU A 88 11.66 22.66 -7.78
CA LEU A 88 11.52 22.61 -9.23
C LEU A 88 12.56 21.67 -9.85
N PRO A 89 12.14 20.60 -10.55
CA PRO A 89 13.05 19.73 -11.29
C PRO A 89 13.71 20.48 -12.45
N GLU A 90 15.01 20.30 -12.64
CA GLU A 90 15.75 20.82 -13.81
C GLU A 90 16.01 19.73 -14.86
N GLU A 91 16.30 18.50 -14.42
CA GLU A 91 16.61 17.37 -15.31
C GLU A 91 15.97 16.06 -14.81
N PHE A 92 15.55 15.21 -15.75
CA PHE A 92 15.09 13.85 -15.50
C PHE A 92 16.01 12.84 -16.19
N LEU A 93 16.43 11.83 -15.44
CA LEU A 93 17.37 10.80 -15.87
C LEU A 93 16.78 9.41 -15.56
N PRO A 94 17.25 8.34 -16.23
CA PRO A 94 16.89 6.98 -15.84
C PRO A 94 17.21 6.72 -14.36
N PRO A 95 16.33 6.03 -13.61
CA PRO A 95 16.57 5.78 -12.20
C PRO A 95 17.79 4.88 -12.02
N THR A 96 18.79 5.35 -11.28
CA THR A 96 19.98 4.56 -10.90
C THR A 96 20.20 4.57 -9.39
N GLY A 97 20.95 3.60 -8.88
CA GLY A 97 21.38 3.57 -7.48
C GLY A 97 20.30 3.24 -6.44
N LEU A 98 19.09 2.85 -6.85
CA LEU A 98 18.05 2.41 -5.92
C LEU A 98 18.24 0.94 -5.51
N PRO A 99 18.01 0.58 -4.23
CA PRO A 99 17.94 -0.81 -3.81
C PRO A 99 16.84 -1.55 -4.56
N GLU A 100 17.13 -2.78 -5.01
CA GLU A 100 16.14 -3.65 -5.66
C GLU A 100 14.93 -3.91 -4.74
N THR A 101 15.18 -3.99 -3.42
CA THR A 101 14.14 -4.14 -2.39
C THR A 101 13.11 -3.01 -2.43
N LEU A 102 13.51 -1.77 -2.70
CA LEU A 102 12.58 -0.65 -2.85
C LEU A 102 11.74 -0.81 -4.11
N VAL A 103 12.35 -1.14 -5.25
CA VAL A 103 11.63 -1.28 -6.52
C VAL A 103 10.56 -2.37 -6.41
N THR A 104 10.91 -3.52 -5.81
CA THR A 104 9.95 -4.60 -5.54
C THR A 104 8.87 -4.19 -4.53
N ALA A 105 9.22 -3.43 -3.48
CA ALA A 105 8.26 -2.94 -2.50
C ALA A 105 7.26 -1.94 -3.14
N LEU A 106 7.74 -1.05 -4.02
CA LEU A 106 6.90 -0.13 -4.78
C LEU A 106 5.97 -0.90 -5.70
N ASP A 107 6.48 -1.85 -6.49
CA ASP A 107 5.66 -2.68 -7.37
C ASP A 107 4.52 -3.38 -6.62
N THR A 108 4.88 -4.08 -5.53
CA THR A 108 3.93 -4.79 -4.67
C THR A 108 2.89 -3.84 -4.09
N LYS A 109 3.30 -2.66 -3.66
CA LYS A 109 2.42 -1.70 -3.01
C LYS A 109 1.50 -0.99 -4.00
N LEU A 110 2.00 -0.59 -5.16
CA LEU A 110 1.22 0.04 -6.23
C LEU A 110 0.22 -0.93 -6.86
N ALA A 111 0.52 -2.23 -6.87
CA ALA A 111 -0.44 -3.28 -7.25
C ALA A 111 -1.68 -3.35 -6.33
N THR A 112 -1.65 -2.73 -5.14
CA THR A 112 -2.81 -2.64 -4.24
C THR A 112 -3.64 -1.36 -4.43
N ALA A 113 -3.15 -0.41 -5.22
CA ALA A 113 -3.77 0.90 -5.44
C ALA A 113 -4.74 0.90 -6.63
N THR A 114 -5.60 -0.12 -6.71
CA THR A 114 -6.54 -0.31 -7.82
C THR A 114 -7.43 0.92 -8.00
N GLY A 115 -7.51 1.41 -9.24
CA GLY A 115 -8.37 2.53 -9.61
C GLY A 115 -7.90 3.92 -9.15
N TYR A 116 -6.73 4.03 -8.49
CA TYR A 116 -6.21 5.31 -8.00
C TYR A 116 -5.36 6.07 -9.03
N ALA A 117 -4.69 5.38 -9.93
CA ALA A 117 -4.07 5.93 -11.14
C ALA A 117 -3.91 4.81 -12.16
N LYS A 118 -3.55 5.15 -13.41
CA LYS A 118 -3.26 4.14 -14.44
C LYS A 118 -1.80 3.70 -14.43
N LEU A 119 -0.90 4.63 -14.14
CA LEU A 119 0.53 4.39 -14.20
C LEU A 119 1.32 5.41 -13.37
N ALA A 120 2.57 5.05 -13.07
CA ALA A 120 3.57 5.93 -12.51
C ALA A 120 4.92 5.77 -13.23
N TYR A 121 5.73 6.83 -13.22
CA TYR A 121 7.12 6.79 -13.69
C TYR A 121 8.08 7.11 -12.56
N LEU A 122 9.04 6.22 -12.33
CA LEU A 122 10.17 6.43 -11.42
C LEU A 122 11.37 6.92 -12.22
N VAL A 123 11.92 8.06 -11.82
CA VAL A 123 13.12 8.66 -12.43
C VAL A 123 14.11 9.08 -11.36
N GLU A 124 15.36 9.25 -11.79
CA GLU A 124 16.29 10.11 -11.08
C GLU A 124 16.03 11.57 -11.49
N VAL A 125 16.08 12.47 -10.54
CA VAL A 125 15.81 13.90 -10.74
C VAL A 125 16.99 14.73 -10.25
N VAL A 126 17.32 15.77 -11.03
CA VAL A 126 18.25 16.83 -10.61
C VAL A 126 17.43 18.08 -10.35
N TRP A 127 17.45 18.54 -9.10
CA TRP A 127 16.79 19.75 -8.64
C TRP A 127 17.67 20.98 -8.87
N ARG A 128 17.04 22.15 -8.86
CA ARG A 128 17.77 23.42 -8.84
C ARG A 128 18.81 23.45 -7.73
N GLY A 129 20.04 23.83 -8.09
CA GLY A 129 21.18 23.83 -7.17
C GLY A 129 21.97 22.50 -7.16
N GLY A 130 21.64 21.56 -8.05
CA GLY A 130 22.42 20.35 -8.28
C GLY A 130 22.13 19.20 -7.30
N ARG A 131 21.14 19.35 -6.42
CA ARG A 131 20.67 18.26 -5.55
C ARG A 131 20.09 17.16 -6.43
N ARG A 132 20.56 15.92 -6.26
CA ARG A 132 20.03 14.74 -6.95
C ARG A 132 19.17 13.93 -6.00
N GLY A 133 18.18 13.23 -6.53
CA GLY A 133 17.31 12.33 -5.79
C GLY A 133 16.43 11.52 -6.74
N HIS A 134 15.37 10.93 -6.22
CA HIS A 134 14.41 10.17 -7.02
C HIS A 134 13.04 10.82 -6.98
N LEU A 135 12.30 10.67 -8.07
CA LEU A 135 10.95 11.19 -8.20
C LEU A 135 10.05 10.08 -8.74
N LEU A 136 8.95 9.81 -8.03
CA LEU A 136 7.86 8.98 -8.53
C LEU A 136 6.70 9.87 -8.96
N ALA A 137 6.41 9.89 -10.26
CA ALA A 137 5.37 10.69 -10.86
C ALA A 137 4.16 9.84 -11.24
N PHE A 138 3.02 10.06 -10.59
CA PHE A 138 1.74 9.47 -10.99
C PHE A 138 1.12 10.29 -12.12
N ILE A 139 0.67 9.60 -13.18
CA ILE A 139 0.05 10.25 -14.34
C ILE A 139 -1.47 10.04 -14.31
N ASP A 140 -2.21 11.14 -14.43
CA ASP A 140 -3.67 11.20 -14.34
C ASP A 140 -4.21 10.41 -13.13
N PRO A 141 -3.79 10.75 -11.88
CA PRO A 141 -4.39 10.13 -10.71
C PRO A 141 -5.89 10.46 -10.64
N LEU A 142 -6.66 9.55 -10.05
CA LEU A 142 -8.05 9.81 -9.72
C LEU A 142 -8.11 11.02 -8.77
N PRO A 143 -8.96 12.04 -9.03
CA PRO A 143 -9.07 13.19 -8.14
C PRO A 143 -9.35 12.79 -6.70
N GLY A 144 -8.51 13.24 -5.76
CA GLY A 144 -8.58 12.89 -4.34
C GLY A 144 -7.78 11.65 -3.93
N ALA A 145 -7.18 10.92 -4.88
CA ALA A 145 -6.33 9.76 -4.58
C ALA A 145 -4.88 10.13 -4.21
N GLU A 146 -4.48 11.40 -4.35
CA GLU A 146 -3.11 11.87 -4.18
C GLU A 146 -2.54 11.51 -2.80
N ALA A 147 -3.33 11.75 -1.74
CA ALA A 147 -2.91 11.43 -0.38
C ALA A 147 -2.75 9.91 -0.16
N ALA A 148 -3.61 9.09 -0.75
CA ALA A 148 -3.55 7.64 -0.64
C ALA A 148 -2.34 7.07 -1.39
N LEU A 149 -2.08 7.57 -2.61
CA LEU A 149 -0.91 7.21 -3.41
C LEU A 149 0.40 7.62 -2.73
N ALA A 150 0.48 8.85 -2.23
CA ALA A 150 1.67 9.32 -1.52
C ALA A 150 1.91 8.53 -0.21
N ALA A 151 0.85 8.18 0.52
CA ALA A 151 0.97 7.30 1.69
C ALA A 151 1.47 5.90 1.31
N ALA A 152 0.96 5.33 0.20
CA ALA A 152 1.40 4.03 -0.30
C ALA A 152 2.90 4.03 -0.61
N VAL A 153 3.40 5.05 -1.30
CA VAL A 153 4.83 5.19 -1.61
C VAL A 153 5.67 5.31 -0.34
N ARG A 154 5.22 6.11 0.63
CA ARG A 154 5.92 6.27 1.91
C ARG A 154 6.02 4.95 2.68
N GLU A 155 4.98 4.13 2.65
CA GLU A 155 5.03 2.79 3.24
C GLU A 155 6.12 1.92 2.58
N ALA A 156 6.18 1.91 1.25
CA ALA A 156 7.20 1.14 0.53
C ALA A 156 8.63 1.59 0.88
N LEU A 157 8.86 2.91 0.97
CA LEU A 157 10.16 3.47 1.41
C LEU A 157 10.55 2.98 2.80
N VAL A 158 9.68 3.18 3.79
CA VAL A 158 9.90 2.79 5.18
C VAL A 158 10.22 1.30 5.30
N PHE A 159 9.44 0.44 4.64
CA PHE A 159 9.62 -1.01 4.73
C PHE A 159 10.79 -1.53 3.90
N SER A 160 11.31 -0.74 2.95
CA SER A 160 12.54 -1.06 2.22
C SER A 160 13.82 -0.71 3.00
N GLY A 161 13.70 -0.02 4.13
CA GLY A 161 14.84 0.43 4.95
C GLY A 161 15.44 1.76 4.49
N LEU A 162 14.75 2.52 3.65
CA LEU A 162 15.15 3.85 3.20
C LEU A 162 14.44 4.94 4.00
N GLU A 163 15.13 6.06 4.21
CA GLU A 163 14.61 7.18 5.01
C GLU A 163 13.59 8.02 4.22
N ALA A 164 12.66 8.64 4.96
CA ALA A 164 11.73 9.60 4.37
C ALA A 164 12.51 10.83 3.84
N GLY A 165 12.44 11.08 2.53
CA GLY A 165 13.14 12.18 1.86
C GLY A 165 14.12 11.75 0.76
N GLU A 166 14.33 10.44 0.56
CA GLU A 166 15.13 9.93 -0.55
C GLU A 166 14.38 9.92 -1.89
N MET A 167 13.04 9.96 -1.84
CA MET A 167 12.19 9.97 -3.03
C MET A 167 11.01 10.92 -2.84
N ASP A 168 10.87 11.83 -3.80
CA ASP A 168 9.75 12.76 -3.91
C ASP A 168 8.61 12.12 -4.71
N VAL A 169 7.36 12.56 -4.45
CA VAL A 169 6.17 12.10 -5.17
C VAL A 169 5.49 13.30 -5.82
N THR A 170 5.16 13.18 -7.11
CA THR A 170 4.40 14.21 -7.82
C THR A 170 3.22 13.61 -8.59
N PHE A 171 2.25 14.46 -8.88
CA PHE A 171 1.04 14.15 -9.62
C PHE A 171 1.00 15.04 -10.86
N LEU A 172 0.85 14.45 -12.04
CA LEU A 172 0.86 15.17 -13.30
C LEU A 172 -0.31 14.74 -14.18
N GLU A 173 -0.87 15.70 -14.93
CA GLU A 173 -1.72 15.37 -16.07
C GLU A 173 -0.87 14.75 -17.18
N ALA A 174 -1.44 13.82 -17.96
CA ALA A 174 -0.79 13.26 -19.14
C ALA A 174 -0.46 14.31 -20.20
N SER A 175 -1.21 15.42 -20.22
CA SER A 175 -0.99 16.58 -21.10
C SER A 175 0.28 17.36 -20.75
N HIS A 176 0.79 17.20 -19.52
CA HIS A 176 1.89 17.99 -19.00
C HIS A 176 3.21 17.66 -19.73
N THR A 177 3.97 18.68 -20.10
CA THR A 177 5.23 18.51 -20.87
C THR A 177 6.25 17.60 -20.17
N ALA A 178 6.26 17.61 -18.84
CA ALA A 178 7.10 16.70 -18.05
C ALA A 178 6.70 15.23 -18.21
N ALA A 179 5.40 14.89 -18.33
CA ALA A 179 4.94 13.52 -18.47
C ALA A 179 5.54 12.83 -19.71
N ALA A 180 5.63 13.56 -20.83
CA ALA A 180 6.25 13.07 -22.06
C ALA A 180 7.78 12.92 -21.97
N ARG A 181 8.45 13.64 -21.05
CA ARG A 181 9.88 13.46 -20.78
C ARG A 181 10.11 12.25 -19.88
N LEU A 182 9.32 12.14 -18.81
CA LEU A 182 9.35 11.03 -17.87
C LEU A 182 9.10 9.70 -18.58
N SER A 183 8.16 9.61 -19.52
CA SER A 183 7.89 8.37 -20.26
C SER A 183 9.04 7.86 -21.12
N LYS A 184 10.04 8.70 -21.43
CA LYS A 184 11.21 8.32 -22.22
C LYS A 184 12.35 7.74 -21.39
N VAL A 185 12.43 8.12 -20.12
CA VAL A 185 13.60 7.82 -19.25
C VAL A 185 13.20 7.04 -17.99
N GLY A 186 11.95 7.11 -17.57
CA GLY A 186 11.48 6.53 -16.33
C GLY A 186 11.17 5.05 -16.41
N LEU A 187 11.38 4.38 -15.29
CA LEU A 187 10.87 3.05 -15.04
C LEU A 187 9.35 3.14 -14.83
N ARG A 188 8.58 2.43 -15.64
CA ARG A 188 7.12 2.44 -15.62
C ARG A 188 6.58 1.43 -14.61
N PHE A 189 5.63 1.87 -13.80
CA PHE A 189 4.74 1.02 -13.01
C PHE A 189 3.33 1.13 -13.58
N ASP A 190 2.72 -0.01 -13.88
CA ASP A 190 1.32 -0.10 -14.28
C ASP A 190 0.47 -0.40 -13.05
N LEU A 191 -0.54 0.44 -12.80
CA LEU A 191 -1.44 0.25 -11.68
C LEU A 191 -2.71 -0.45 -12.17
N PRO A 192 -3.27 -1.38 -11.38
CA PRO A 192 -4.50 -2.06 -11.75
C PRO A 192 -5.65 -1.07 -11.86
N THR A 193 -6.45 -1.21 -12.90
CA THR A 193 -7.69 -0.45 -13.10
C THR A 193 -8.89 -1.34 -12.82
N ASP A 194 -9.97 -0.76 -12.28
CA ASP A 194 -11.26 -1.44 -12.15
C ASP A 194 -11.87 -1.64 -13.55
N GLU A 195 -11.43 -2.67 -14.29
CA GLU A 195 -11.96 -2.96 -15.63
C GLU A 195 -13.33 -3.68 -15.62
N THR A 196 -13.94 -3.91 -14.45
CA THR A 196 -15.22 -4.65 -14.37
C THR A 196 -16.21 -4.05 -13.40
N ALA A 197 -16.87 -2.97 -13.82
CA ALA A 197 -18.29 -2.80 -13.55
C ALA A 197 -19.04 -2.84 -14.90
N GLN A 198 -19.00 -3.97 -15.59
CA GLN A 198 -20.05 -4.23 -16.58
C GLN A 198 -21.37 -4.26 -15.80
N PRO A 199 -22.32 -3.35 -16.08
CA PRO A 199 -23.64 -3.47 -15.46
C PRO A 199 -24.17 -4.88 -15.77
N PRO A 200 -24.80 -5.57 -14.81
CA PRO A 200 -25.38 -6.88 -15.10
C PRO A 200 -26.29 -6.73 -16.33
N SER A 201 -25.94 -7.40 -17.42
CA SER A 201 -26.79 -7.42 -18.60
C SER A 201 -28.13 -8.00 -18.16
N ALA A 202 -29.21 -7.26 -18.35
CA ALA A 202 -30.55 -7.76 -18.05
C ALA A 202 -30.74 -9.12 -18.76
N PRO A 203 -31.36 -10.13 -18.11
CA PRO A 203 -31.63 -11.41 -18.73
C PRO A 203 -32.39 -11.21 -20.05
N GLY A 204 -31.86 -11.73 -21.17
CA GLY A 204 -32.53 -11.72 -22.47
C GLY A 204 -32.02 -10.72 -23.52
N MET A 205 -30.94 -9.97 -23.26
CA MET A 205 -30.35 -9.03 -24.25
C MET A 205 -29.31 -9.66 -25.19
N ASN A 206 -28.98 -10.95 -25.05
CA ASN A 206 -28.08 -11.63 -25.98
C ASN A 206 -28.88 -12.37 -27.08
N PRO A 207 -28.91 -11.88 -28.34
CA PRO A 207 -29.63 -12.54 -29.42
C PRO A 207 -29.10 -13.96 -29.75
N GLU A 208 -27.88 -14.29 -29.32
CA GLU A 208 -27.28 -15.64 -29.44
C GLU A 208 -27.64 -16.56 -28.25
N ARG A 209 -28.28 -16.04 -27.19
CA ARG A 209 -28.70 -16.82 -26.01
C ARG A 209 -30.14 -16.51 -25.62
N PRO A 210 -31.13 -16.97 -26.41
CA PRO A 210 -32.53 -16.81 -26.04
C PRO A 210 -32.82 -17.52 -24.70
N PRO A 211 -33.67 -16.94 -23.83
CA PRO A 211 -33.99 -17.52 -22.54
C PRO A 211 -34.72 -18.86 -22.70
N ARG A 212 -34.25 -19.88 -21.97
CA ARG A 212 -34.92 -21.19 -21.91
C ARG A 212 -36.12 -21.07 -20.96
N LEU A 213 -37.31 -20.96 -21.53
CA LEU A 213 -38.56 -21.06 -20.77
C LEU A 213 -38.73 -22.50 -20.26
N ARG A 214 -39.04 -22.65 -18.97
CA ARG A 214 -39.57 -23.87 -18.34
C ARG A 214 -40.98 -23.57 -17.86
#